data_AF-H1PZ04-F1
#
_entry.id   AF-H1PZ04-F1
#
_cell.length_a   1.000
_cell.length_b   1.000
_cell.length_c   1.000
_cell.angle_alpha   90.00
_cell.angle_beta   90.00
_cell.angle_gamma   90.00
#
_symmetry.space_group_name_H-M   'P 1'
#
loop_
_entity.id
_entity.type
_entity.pdbx_description
1 polymer ?
#
loop_
_entity_poly.entity_id
_entity_poly.type
_entity_poly.pdbx_seq_one_letter_code
_entity_poly.pdbx_strand_id
1 'polypeptide(L)'
;MKKRYILLFVIIVFVGFLAGYRFGYKVSPRDFIGEDTKIIYANEGIADKDFKEVMPLINAAGKEADYKKFEETKKYISKIYAFSDSDFYNKDIKSAVVVDTGYWYFFILKDSVKYFDKDGEFYRLKSKYMEKYGLKRDIYMCFHRGLIIFSENKSVLKKIINKKGTYNAKIENIIDETRDNLLGTLIYNNVKTKDLGIEAVSLTGTIDKDVVKLQGKIIGDKDVFAAFNDQPEERKLLKYTGKNTIYLSMKDFSKLEKLVFNSYTLGNNKDLILAMWQGFIGTKPSDLLKEIDGEIIADTNNATMMIPLKNAEKVKKALSMFKTEDGYRISNRARLFFKDENTLVYGKDSFVENPHPVVLVRGQFLYGSLDIYSNFGIEELQGTDLNIAGIGNEVTFEAEINSKNIERLLRRIK
;
A
#
# COMPACT_ATOMS: atom_id res chain seq x y z
N MET A 1 -31.63 52.63 -2.80
CA MET A 1 -30.89 52.22 -1.59
C MET A 1 -31.47 50.98 -0.90
N LYS A 2 -32.76 50.95 -0.48
CA LYS A 2 -33.38 49.77 0.20
C LYS A 2 -33.16 48.41 -0.48
N LYS A 3 -33.30 48.30 -1.81
CA LYS A 3 -33.05 47.04 -2.54
C LYS A 3 -31.60 46.55 -2.47
N ARG A 4 -30.62 47.46 -2.40
CA ARG A 4 -29.19 47.12 -2.25
C ARG A 4 -28.87 46.62 -0.84
N TYR A 5 -29.50 47.20 0.19
CA TYR A 5 -29.39 46.73 1.57
C TYR A 5 -30.05 45.36 1.78
N ILE A 6 -31.21 45.12 1.17
CA ILE A 6 -31.86 43.80 1.20
C ILE A 6 -31.00 42.75 0.51
N LEU A 7 -30.45 43.06 -0.67
CA LEU A 7 -29.53 42.15 -1.38
C LEU A 7 -28.28 41.85 -0.54
N LEU A 8 -27.66 42.88 0.04
CA LEU A 8 -26.48 42.73 0.89
C LEU A 8 -26.78 41.92 2.16
N PHE A 9 -27.96 42.14 2.77
CA PHE A 9 -28.43 41.34 3.90
C PHE A 9 -28.64 39.87 3.52
N VAL A 10 -29.28 39.59 2.38
CA VAL A 10 -29.47 38.22 1.88
C VAL A 10 -28.12 37.54 1.60
N ILE A 11 -27.15 38.26 1.03
CA ILE A 11 -25.80 37.75 0.81
C ILE A 11 -25.13 37.44 2.16
N ILE A 12 -25.20 38.32 3.15
CA ILE A 12 -24.60 38.10 4.47
C ILE A 12 -25.23 36.88 5.16
N VAL A 13 -26.56 36.76 5.15
CA VAL A 13 -27.26 35.61 5.73
C VAL A 13 -26.87 34.33 4.99
N PHE A 14 -26.78 34.36 3.66
CA PHE A 14 -26.38 33.21 2.86
C PHE A 14 -24.93 32.80 3.11
N VAL A 15 -23.99 33.76 3.18
CA VAL A 15 -22.59 33.50 3.54
C VAL A 15 -22.48 32.96 4.97
N GLY A 16 -23.24 33.54 5.91
CA GLY A 16 -23.32 33.05 7.29
C GLY A 16 -23.85 31.61 7.37
N PHE A 17 -24.86 31.27 6.57
CA PHE A 17 -25.36 29.91 6.44
C PHE A 17 -24.31 28.95 5.87
N LEU A 18 -23.63 29.34 4.78
CA LEU A 18 -22.55 28.54 4.18
C LEU A 18 -21.39 28.32 5.16
N ALA A 19 -21.00 29.36 5.91
CA ALA A 19 -19.98 29.27 6.95
C ALA A 19 -20.44 28.38 8.11
N GLY A 20 -21.65 28.55 8.60
CA GLY A 20 -22.24 27.70 9.65
C GLY A 20 -22.33 26.23 9.23
N TYR A 21 -22.69 25.96 7.97
CA TYR A 21 -22.65 24.62 7.41
C TYR A 21 -21.22 24.06 7.37
N ARG A 22 -20.26 24.82 6.82
CA ARG A 22 -18.87 24.37 6.64
C ARG A 22 -18.15 24.13 7.97
N PHE A 23 -18.30 25.02 8.94
CA PHE A 23 -17.51 25.01 10.19
C PHE A 23 -18.26 24.45 11.39
N GLY A 24 -19.60 24.53 11.43
CA GLY A 24 -20.40 24.08 12.57
C GLY A 24 -21.07 22.71 12.35
N TYR A 25 -21.63 22.47 11.16
CA TYR A 25 -22.41 21.26 10.90
C TYR A 25 -21.59 20.14 10.25
N LYS A 26 -20.90 20.43 9.15
CA LYS A 26 -20.25 19.45 8.28
C LYS A 26 -19.04 18.81 8.98
N VAL A 27 -18.89 17.50 8.82
CA VAL A 27 -17.69 16.75 9.22
C VAL A 27 -16.85 16.35 8.01
N SER A 28 -15.56 16.09 8.24
CA SER A 28 -14.65 15.61 7.20
C SER A 28 -14.76 14.08 7.09
N PRO A 29 -14.70 13.48 5.89
CA PRO A 29 -14.54 12.03 5.77
C PRO A 29 -13.32 11.50 6.54
N ARG A 30 -12.27 12.32 6.68
CA ARG A 30 -11.07 11.99 7.45
C ARG A 30 -11.34 11.77 8.93
N ASP A 31 -12.43 12.32 9.48
CA ASP A 31 -12.84 12.14 10.88
C ASP A 31 -13.30 10.70 11.18
N PHE A 32 -13.43 9.83 10.16
CA PHE A 32 -13.70 8.40 10.33
C PHE A 32 -12.43 7.54 10.37
N ILE A 33 -11.25 8.15 10.17
CA ILE A 33 -9.97 7.47 10.29
C ILE A 33 -9.66 7.31 11.79
N GLY A 34 -9.66 6.07 12.25
CA GLY A 34 -9.25 5.70 13.60
C GLY A 34 -8.14 4.65 13.57
N GLU A 35 -7.60 4.32 14.74
CA GLU A 35 -6.56 3.29 14.88
C GLU A 35 -7.02 1.89 14.45
N ASP A 36 -8.33 1.61 14.50
CA ASP A 36 -8.93 0.36 14.05
C ASP A 36 -9.34 0.37 12.57
N THR A 37 -9.28 1.53 11.89
CA THR A 37 -9.49 1.58 10.43
C THR A 37 -8.28 0.96 9.75
N LYS A 38 -8.42 -0.25 9.20
CA LYS A 38 -7.32 -1.00 8.58
C LYS A 38 -7.12 -0.67 7.11
N ILE A 39 -8.20 -0.49 6.35
CA ILE A 39 -8.14 -0.20 4.91
C ILE A 39 -8.83 1.14 4.67
N ILE A 40 -8.15 2.02 3.94
CA ILE A 40 -8.62 3.35 3.58
C ILE A 40 -8.38 3.54 2.09
N TYR A 41 -9.43 3.77 1.30
CA TYR A 41 -9.30 4.40 0.00
C TYR A 41 -9.65 5.88 0.16
N ALA A 42 -8.86 6.78 -0.42
CA ALA A 42 -9.09 8.21 -0.41
C ALA A 42 -8.86 8.80 -1.79
N ASN A 43 -9.83 9.56 -2.29
CA ASN A 43 -9.69 10.37 -3.50
C ASN A 43 -10.37 11.72 -3.27
N GLU A 44 -9.57 12.78 -3.21
CA GLU A 44 -10.04 14.16 -2.98
C GLU A 44 -9.88 15.01 -4.25
N GLY A 45 -10.63 16.10 -4.35
CA GLY A 45 -10.56 17.01 -5.51
C GLY A 45 -11.18 16.40 -6.78
N ILE A 46 -12.11 15.45 -6.63
CA ILE A 46 -12.67 14.70 -7.77
C ILE A 46 -13.34 15.62 -8.80
N ALA A 47 -14.00 16.68 -8.35
CA ALA A 47 -14.65 17.65 -9.23
C ALA A 47 -13.68 18.31 -10.23
N ASP A 48 -12.42 18.48 -9.84
CA ASP A 48 -11.41 19.23 -10.60
C ASP A 48 -10.46 18.33 -11.40
N LYS A 49 -10.45 17.02 -11.14
CA LYS A 49 -9.60 16.03 -11.82
C LYS A 49 -10.16 15.62 -13.18
N ASP A 50 -9.30 15.44 -14.19
CA ASP A 50 -9.69 14.89 -15.49
C ASP A 50 -9.51 13.37 -15.53
N PHE A 51 -10.62 12.64 -15.61
CA PHE A 51 -10.64 11.17 -15.65
C PHE A 51 -10.69 10.59 -17.07
N LYS A 52 -10.56 11.42 -18.11
CA LYS A 52 -10.65 10.98 -19.51
C LYS A 52 -9.77 9.76 -19.79
N GLU A 53 -8.52 9.81 -19.35
CA GLU A 53 -7.53 8.75 -19.59
C GLU A 53 -7.75 7.50 -18.70
N VAL A 54 -8.60 7.59 -17.66
CA VAL A 54 -8.97 6.45 -16.79
C VAL A 54 -10.13 5.65 -17.39
N MET A 55 -10.96 6.28 -18.23
CA MET A 55 -12.16 5.65 -18.79
C MET A 55 -11.89 4.34 -19.55
N PRO A 56 -10.84 4.24 -20.39
CA PRO A 56 -10.52 2.98 -21.05
C PRO A 56 -10.27 1.84 -20.04
N LEU A 57 -9.61 2.13 -18.91
CA LEU A 57 -9.35 1.15 -17.85
C LEU A 57 -10.64 0.74 -17.13
N ILE A 58 -11.54 1.68 -16.83
CA ILE A 58 -12.84 1.38 -16.20
C ILE A 58 -13.69 0.49 -17.11
N ASN A 59 -13.72 0.79 -18.41
CA ASN A 59 -14.43 -0.01 -19.41
C ASN A 59 -13.81 -1.40 -19.55
N ALA A 60 -12.47 -1.49 -19.55
CA ALA A 60 -11.74 -2.75 -19.57
C ALA A 60 -12.03 -3.63 -18.33
N ALA A 61 -12.26 -3.01 -17.17
CA ALA A 61 -12.71 -3.70 -15.94
C ALA A 61 -14.18 -4.17 -16.00
N GLY A 62 -14.85 -4.05 -17.15
CA GLY A 62 -16.19 -4.59 -17.38
C GLY A 62 -17.33 -3.71 -16.90
N LYS A 63 -17.07 -2.44 -16.59
CA LYS A 63 -18.10 -1.45 -16.30
C LYS A 63 -18.19 -0.47 -17.46
N GLU A 64 -19.16 -0.65 -18.35
CA GLU A 64 -19.44 0.36 -19.38
C GLU A 64 -19.86 1.65 -18.69
N ALA A 65 -18.96 2.63 -18.71
CA ALA A 65 -19.17 3.90 -18.07
C ALA A 65 -19.39 4.98 -19.13
N ASP A 66 -20.55 5.65 -19.05
CA ASP A 66 -20.83 6.83 -19.85
C ASP A 66 -20.01 8.00 -19.32
N TYR A 67 -18.90 8.31 -20.02
CA TYR A 67 -17.98 9.37 -19.62
C TYR A 67 -18.68 10.74 -19.55
N LYS A 68 -19.56 11.07 -20.50
CA LYS A 68 -20.25 12.37 -20.49
C LYS A 68 -21.09 12.52 -19.23
N LYS A 69 -21.85 11.48 -18.90
CA LYS A 69 -22.66 11.45 -17.70
C LYS A 69 -21.82 11.46 -16.42
N PHE A 70 -20.68 10.77 -16.43
CA PHE A 70 -19.72 10.81 -15.32
C PHE A 70 -19.19 12.23 -15.11
N GLU A 71 -18.72 12.91 -16.16
CA GLU A 71 -18.22 14.29 -16.12
C GLU A 71 -19.30 15.28 -15.64
N GLU A 72 -20.54 15.11 -16.07
CA GLU A 72 -21.67 15.91 -15.58
C GLU A 72 -21.96 15.70 -14.09
N THR A 73 -21.68 14.50 -13.58
CA THR A 73 -21.98 14.11 -12.19
C THR A 73 -20.82 14.41 -11.26
N LYS A 74 -19.56 14.24 -11.70
CA LYS A 74 -18.36 14.35 -10.86
C LYS A 74 -18.21 15.74 -10.23
N LYS A 75 -18.71 16.79 -10.89
CA LYS A 75 -18.69 18.18 -10.39
C LYS A 75 -19.41 18.38 -9.06
N TYR A 76 -20.28 17.42 -8.69
CA TYR A 76 -20.99 17.41 -7.41
C TYR A 76 -20.28 16.61 -6.32
N ILE A 77 -19.13 15.99 -6.63
CA ILE A 77 -18.38 15.12 -5.74
C ILE A 77 -17.04 15.79 -5.44
N SER A 78 -16.86 16.18 -4.19
CA SER A 78 -15.60 16.75 -3.71
C SER A 78 -14.60 15.64 -3.34
N LYS A 79 -15.07 14.62 -2.60
CA LYS A 79 -14.23 13.54 -2.09
C LYS A 79 -14.98 12.21 -2.06
N ILE A 80 -14.25 11.12 -2.27
CA ILE A 80 -14.72 9.76 -2.02
C ILE A 80 -13.71 9.08 -1.10
N TYR A 81 -14.23 8.45 -0.07
CA TYR A 81 -13.47 7.59 0.82
C TYR A 81 -14.12 6.22 0.90
N ALA A 82 -13.33 5.16 1.06
CA ALA A 82 -13.84 3.86 1.49
C ALA A 82 -13.05 3.40 2.70
N PHE A 83 -13.75 2.86 3.69
CA PHE A 83 -13.17 2.42 4.95
C PHE A 83 -13.50 0.97 5.21
N SER A 84 -12.55 0.21 5.74
CA SER A 84 -12.80 -1.10 6.33
C SER A 84 -11.94 -1.27 7.59
N ASP A 85 -12.55 -1.87 8.61
CA ASP A 85 -11.83 -2.33 9.80
C ASP A 85 -11.37 -3.80 9.65
N SER A 86 -11.66 -4.43 8.50
CA SER A 86 -11.20 -5.78 8.17
C SER A 86 -9.74 -5.77 7.74
N ASP A 87 -8.97 -6.76 8.16
CA ASP A 87 -7.64 -7.01 7.57
C ASP A 87 -7.75 -7.44 6.11
N PHE A 88 -6.72 -7.11 5.31
CA PHE A 88 -6.69 -7.35 3.86
C PHE A 88 -6.79 -8.84 3.47
N TYR A 89 -6.44 -9.76 4.38
CA TYR A 89 -6.50 -11.22 4.15
C TYR A 89 -7.87 -11.84 4.51
N ASN A 90 -8.83 -11.04 4.99
CA ASN A 90 -10.18 -11.55 5.24
C ASN A 90 -10.96 -11.74 3.93
N LYS A 91 -11.62 -12.90 3.79
CA LYS A 91 -12.42 -13.23 2.60
C LYS A 91 -13.69 -12.39 2.44
N ASP A 92 -14.22 -11.81 3.52
CA ASP A 92 -15.41 -10.94 3.49
C ASP A 92 -15.06 -9.57 4.08
N ILE A 93 -14.61 -8.67 3.20
CA ILE A 93 -14.24 -7.30 3.59
C ILE A 93 -15.52 -6.49 3.77
N LYS A 94 -15.77 -6.08 5.02
CA LYS A 94 -16.91 -5.21 5.35
C LYS A 94 -16.47 -3.76 5.23
N SER A 95 -17.09 -3.02 4.33
CA SER A 95 -16.68 -1.65 4.03
C SER A 95 -17.83 -0.65 4.06
N ALA A 96 -17.48 0.62 4.26
CA ALA A 96 -18.36 1.76 4.06
C ALA A 96 -17.71 2.73 3.08
N VAL A 97 -18.49 3.25 2.14
CA VAL A 97 -18.08 4.28 1.19
C VAL A 97 -18.69 5.60 1.60
N VAL A 98 -17.86 6.61 1.82
CA VAL A 98 -18.26 7.97 2.20
C VAL A 98 -18.07 8.88 1.00
N VAL A 99 -19.14 9.55 0.60
CA VAL A 99 -19.14 10.53 -0.49
C VAL A 99 -19.37 11.92 0.10
N ASP A 100 -18.40 12.80 -0.10
CA ASP A 100 -18.51 14.23 0.23
C ASP A 100 -18.90 15.01 -1.03
N THR A 101 -20.06 15.66 -0.97
CA THR A 101 -20.63 16.43 -2.10
C THR A 101 -20.43 17.94 -1.93
N GLY A 102 -19.67 18.37 -0.92
CA GLY A 102 -19.46 19.78 -0.64
C GLY A 102 -20.78 20.48 -0.29
N TYR A 103 -21.00 21.66 -0.87
CA TYR A 103 -22.24 22.42 -0.68
C TYR A 103 -23.45 21.82 -1.42
N TRP A 104 -23.24 20.84 -2.32
CA TRP A 104 -24.33 20.19 -3.07
C TRP A 104 -25.16 19.21 -2.23
N TYR A 105 -24.71 18.92 -1.01
CA TYR A 105 -25.37 18.02 -0.08
C TYR A 105 -26.88 18.25 0.07
N PHE A 106 -27.31 19.52 0.21
CA PHE A 106 -28.72 19.86 0.40
C PHE A 106 -29.61 19.52 -0.80
N PHE A 107 -29.07 19.61 -2.03
CA PHE A 107 -29.81 19.25 -3.23
C PHE A 107 -29.98 17.74 -3.35
N ILE A 108 -28.92 16.98 -3.04
CA ILE A 108 -28.92 15.52 -3.12
C ILE A 108 -29.84 14.90 -2.07
N LEU A 109 -29.88 15.47 -0.85
CA LEU A 109 -30.81 15.05 0.21
C LEU A 109 -32.24 14.95 -0.30
N LYS A 110 -32.72 15.99 -1.00
CA LYS A 110 -34.10 16.06 -1.52
C LYS A 110 -34.39 14.98 -2.56
N ASP A 111 -33.43 14.67 -3.41
CA ASP A 111 -33.62 13.72 -4.51
C ASP A 111 -33.39 12.26 -4.11
N SER A 112 -32.72 12.01 -2.99
CA SER A 112 -32.35 10.67 -2.54
C SER A 112 -33.54 9.71 -2.35
N VAL A 113 -34.70 10.21 -1.90
CA VAL A 113 -35.93 9.43 -1.70
C VAL A 113 -36.52 8.87 -3.00
N LYS A 114 -36.10 9.40 -4.16
CA LYS A 114 -36.43 8.83 -5.47
C LYS A 114 -35.77 7.47 -5.65
N TYR A 115 -34.56 7.30 -5.12
CA TYR A 115 -33.70 6.15 -5.33
C TYR A 115 -33.73 5.13 -4.19
N PHE A 116 -33.94 5.59 -2.96
CA PHE A 116 -33.92 4.74 -1.77
C PHE A 116 -35.26 4.78 -1.01
N ASP A 117 -35.60 3.66 -0.39
CA ASP A 117 -36.71 3.53 0.56
C ASP A 117 -36.19 3.66 1.99
N LYS A 118 -36.99 4.24 2.89
CA LYS A 118 -36.64 4.33 4.31
C LYS A 118 -36.69 2.93 4.95
N ASP A 119 -35.66 2.58 5.69
CA ASP A 119 -35.49 1.28 6.35
C ASP A 119 -34.90 1.48 7.75
N GLY A 120 -35.77 1.79 8.72
CA GLY A 120 -35.39 2.15 10.08
C GLY A 120 -34.66 3.50 10.14
N GLU A 121 -33.45 3.49 10.70
CA GLU A 121 -32.54 4.64 10.76
C GLU A 121 -31.73 4.86 9.46
N PHE A 122 -31.84 3.93 8.51
CA PHE A 122 -31.13 3.94 7.24
C PHE A 122 -32.08 4.00 6.04
N TYR A 123 -31.51 4.03 4.85
CA TYR A 123 -32.21 3.96 3.58
C TYR A 123 -31.71 2.75 2.79
N ARG A 124 -32.58 2.00 2.12
CA ARG A 124 -32.23 0.84 1.28
C ARG A 124 -32.46 1.18 -0.19
N LEU A 125 -31.52 0.82 -1.06
CA LEU A 125 -31.63 1.06 -2.50
C LEU A 125 -32.83 0.27 -3.06
N LYS A 126 -33.71 0.94 -3.83
CA LYS A 126 -34.89 0.28 -4.43
C LYS A 126 -34.47 -0.83 -5.39
N SER A 127 -35.21 -1.94 -5.40
CA SER A 127 -34.92 -3.12 -6.23
C SER A 127 -34.74 -2.80 -7.72
N LYS A 128 -35.55 -1.88 -8.27
CA LYS A 128 -35.41 -1.44 -9.68
C LYS A 128 -34.03 -0.86 -10.01
N TYR A 129 -33.35 -0.22 -9.06
CA TYR A 129 -32.00 0.31 -9.25
C TYR A 129 -30.94 -0.75 -8.95
N MET A 130 -31.19 -1.65 -7.99
CA MET A 130 -30.36 -2.83 -7.77
C MET A 130 -30.23 -3.67 -9.06
N GLU A 131 -31.36 -4.00 -9.69
CA GLU A 131 -31.42 -4.73 -10.96
C GLU A 131 -30.73 -3.95 -12.09
N LYS A 132 -31.04 -2.66 -12.24
CA LYS A 132 -30.44 -1.79 -13.26
C LYS A 132 -28.91 -1.77 -13.21
N TYR A 133 -28.33 -1.82 -12.01
CA TYR A 133 -26.88 -1.77 -11.81
C TYR A 133 -26.25 -3.14 -11.56
N GLY A 134 -27.00 -4.24 -11.69
CA GLY A 134 -26.49 -5.61 -11.52
C GLY A 134 -25.97 -5.91 -10.10
N LEU A 135 -26.50 -5.23 -9.08
CA LEU A 135 -26.04 -5.36 -7.70
C LEU A 135 -26.66 -6.61 -7.05
N LYS A 136 -25.82 -7.48 -6.49
CA LYS A 136 -26.24 -8.76 -5.89
C LYS A 136 -26.58 -8.67 -4.40
N ARG A 137 -26.12 -7.63 -3.71
CA ARG A 137 -26.26 -7.43 -2.26
C ARG A 137 -26.91 -6.10 -1.99
N ASP A 138 -27.83 -6.07 -1.02
CA ASP A 138 -28.53 -4.84 -0.63
C ASP A 138 -27.55 -3.72 -0.31
N ILE A 139 -27.80 -2.54 -0.87
CA ILE A 139 -27.06 -1.32 -0.56
C ILE A 139 -27.88 -0.45 0.36
N TYR A 140 -27.28 -0.11 1.49
CA TYR A 140 -27.82 0.81 2.48
C TYR A 140 -27.11 2.15 2.40
N MET A 141 -27.83 3.21 2.75
CA MET A 141 -27.35 4.58 2.76
C MET A 141 -27.75 5.27 4.07
N CYS A 142 -26.89 6.16 4.57
CA CYS A 142 -27.23 7.11 5.61
C CYS A 142 -26.69 8.51 5.30
N PHE A 143 -27.37 9.52 5.84
CA PHE A 143 -26.92 10.89 5.81
C PHE A 143 -26.30 11.25 7.15
N HIS A 144 -25.04 11.69 7.14
CA HIS A 144 -24.33 12.03 8.37
C HIS A 144 -23.57 13.33 8.20
N ARG A 145 -24.07 14.40 8.85
CA ARG A 145 -23.38 15.69 8.98
C ARG A 145 -22.71 16.18 7.69
N GLY A 146 -23.49 16.28 6.61
CA GLY A 146 -22.99 16.77 5.31
C GLY A 146 -22.36 15.72 4.40
N LEU A 147 -22.32 14.45 4.84
CA LEU A 147 -21.78 13.32 4.09
C LEU A 147 -22.89 12.32 3.76
N ILE A 148 -22.66 11.56 2.67
CA ILE A 148 -23.52 10.46 2.25
C ILE A 148 -22.70 9.17 2.38
N ILE A 149 -23.16 8.23 3.18
CA ILE A 149 -22.41 7.01 3.49
C ILE A 149 -23.19 5.80 3.00
N PHE A 150 -22.52 4.91 2.27
CA PHE A 150 -23.07 3.69 1.70
C PHE A 150 -22.38 2.46 2.28
N SER A 151 -23.11 1.36 2.43
CA SER A 151 -22.54 0.06 2.77
C SER A 151 -23.50 -1.07 2.40
N GLU A 152 -22.97 -2.26 2.16
CA GLU A 152 -23.76 -3.50 2.08
C GLU A 152 -24.27 -3.97 3.45
N ASN A 153 -23.83 -3.33 4.55
CA ASN A 153 -24.10 -3.79 5.91
C ASN A 153 -24.51 -2.64 6.84
N LYS A 154 -25.74 -2.71 7.37
CA LYS A 154 -26.27 -1.73 8.36
C LYS A 154 -25.40 -1.61 9.61
N SER A 155 -24.80 -2.69 10.09
CA SER A 155 -23.93 -2.64 11.29
C SER A 155 -22.66 -1.84 11.03
N VAL A 156 -22.13 -1.86 9.81
CA VAL A 156 -20.97 -1.05 9.39
C VAL A 156 -21.36 0.42 9.32
N LEU A 157 -22.54 0.74 8.74
CA LEU A 157 -23.07 2.11 8.76
C LEU A 157 -23.24 2.63 10.18
N LYS A 158 -23.79 1.82 11.08
CA LYS A 158 -23.96 2.19 12.49
C LYS A 158 -22.62 2.39 13.18
N LYS A 159 -21.62 1.55 12.89
CA LYS A 159 -20.28 1.68 13.48
C LYS A 159 -19.61 2.97 13.00
N ILE A 160 -19.62 3.26 11.71
CA ILE A 160 -18.90 4.41 11.15
C ILE A 160 -19.47 5.75 11.62
N ILE A 161 -20.80 5.91 11.69
CA ILE A 161 -21.41 7.17 12.16
C ILE A 161 -21.19 7.43 13.66
N ASN A 162 -20.92 6.38 14.44
CA ASN A 162 -20.61 6.46 15.86
C ASN A 162 -19.09 6.44 16.13
N LYS A 163 -18.28 6.30 15.07
CA LYS A 163 -16.83 6.26 15.18
C LYS A 163 -16.34 7.65 15.55
N LYS A 164 -15.57 7.73 16.63
CA LYS A 164 -14.76 8.91 16.93
C LYS A 164 -13.41 8.67 16.29
N GLY A 165 -13.10 9.38 15.21
CA GLY A 165 -11.77 9.34 14.63
C GLY A 165 -10.73 9.83 15.63
N THR A 166 -9.53 9.29 15.51
CA THR A 166 -8.36 9.80 16.21
C THR A 166 -7.45 10.33 15.13
N TYR A 167 -7.02 11.59 15.26
CA TYR A 167 -6.12 12.21 14.30
C TYR A 167 -4.86 11.36 14.14
N ASN A 168 -4.60 10.88 12.92
CA ASN A 168 -3.42 10.09 12.59
C ASN A 168 -2.58 10.85 11.56
N ALA A 169 -1.64 11.67 12.06
CA ALA A 169 -0.79 12.53 11.24
C ALA A 169 -0.12 11.80 10.07
N LYS A 170 0.26 10.54 10.23
CA LYS A 170 0.93 9.75 9.18
C LYS A 170 -0.02 9.47 8.02
N ILE A 171 -1.24 9.02 8.31
CA ILE A 171 -2.24 8.73 7.29
C ILE A 171 -2.70 10.03 6.61
N GLU A 172 -2.85 11.11 7.38
CA GLU A 172 -3.16 12.44 6.86
C GLU A 172 -2.09 12.93 5.88
N ASN A 173 -0.81 12.81 6.24
CA ASN A 173 0.29 13.18 5.37
C ASN A 173 0.30 12.36 4.07
N ILE A 174 0.05 11.04 4.14
CA ILE A 174 -0.06 10.21 2.93
C ILE A 174 -1.19 10.73 2.01
N ILE A 175 -2.36 11.04 2.57
CA ILE A 175 -3.49 11.55 1.80
C ILE A 175 -3.15 12.92 1.19
N ASP A 176 -2.45 13.77 1.92
CA ASP A 176 -2.05 15.10 1.45
C ASP A 176 -1.00 15.04 0.34
N GLU A 177 0.04 14.21 0.50
CA GLU A 177 1.10 13.99 -0.49
C GLU A 177 0.55 13.41 -1.80
N THR A 178 -0.52 12.62 -1.73
CA THR A 178 -1.09 11.89 -2.88
C THR A 178 -2.42 12.48 -3.37
N ARG A 179 -2.80 13.65 -2.85
CA ARG A 179 -4.12 14.25 -3.09
C ARG A 179 -4.43 14.45 -4.56
N ASP A 180 -3.43 14.87 -5.34
CA ASP A 180 -3.59 15.24 -6.74
C ASP A 180 -3.57 14.02 -7.68
N ASN A 181 -3.23 12.82 -7.17
CA ASN A 181 -3.20 11.61 -7.98
C ASN A 181 -4.59 11.19 -8.46
N LEU A 182 -4.69 10.88 -9.74
CA LEU A 182 -5.97 10.65 -10.41
C LEU A 182 -6.71 9.42 -9.88
N LEU A 183 -5.99 8.34 -9.61
CA LEU A 183 -6.57 7.08 -9.14
C LEU A 183 -6.93 7.11 -7.64
N GLY A 184 -6.56 8.17 -6.93
CA GLY A 184 -6.62 8.24 -5.47
C GLY A 184 -5.56 7.34 -4.82
N THR A 185 -5.72 7.08 -3.53
CA THR A 185 -4.75 6.34 -2.73
C THR A 185 -5.45 5.29 -1.88
N LEU A 186 -4.98 4.06 -1.99
CA LEU A 186 -5.30 2.96 -1.10
C LEU A 186 -4.24 2.91 0.00
N ILE A 187 -4.67 2.82 1.26
CA ILE A 187 -3.81 2.79 2.43
C ILE A 187 -4.21 1.60 3.30
N TYR A 188 -3.24 0.75 3.63
CA TYR A 188 -3.33 -0.20 4.73
C TYR A 188 -2.71 0.45 5.97
N ASN A 189 -3.54 0.74 6.96
CA ASN A 189 -3.14 1.32 8.23
C ASN A 189 -2.87 0.21 9.25
N ASN A 190 -1.61 0.08 9.63
CA ASN A 190 -1.16 -0.92 10.57
C ASN A 190 -0.60 -0.32 11.87
N VAL A 191 -0.86 0.97 12.14
CA VAL A 191 -0.28 1.71 13.27
C VAL A 191 -0.56 1.06 14.62
N LYS A 192 -1.73 0.41 14.79
CA LYS A 192 -2.13 -0.22 16.05
C LYS A 192 -1.40 -1.54 16.34
N THR A 193 -1.18 -2.38 15.32
CA THR A 193 -0.59 -3.72 15.50
C THR A 193 0.90 -3.77 15.16
N LYS A 194 1.35 -2.90 14.24
CA LYS A 194 2.74 -2.76 13.79
C LYS A 194 3.39 -4.08 13.36
N ASP A 195 2.59 -4.95 12.75
CA ASP A 195 3.05 -6.25 12.26
C ASP A 195 4.24 -6.07 11.31
N LEU A 196 5.25 -6.93 11.45
CA LEU A 196 6.50 -6.88 10.68
C LEU A 196 7.24 -5.53 10.77
N GLY A 197 6.99 -4.72 11.82
CA GLY A 197 7.55 -3.37 11.93
C GLY A 197 7.04 -2.39 10.87
N ILE A 198 5.90 -2.70 10.22
CA ILE A 198 5.25 -1.84 9.23
C ILE A 198 4.10 -1.10 9.91
N GLU A 199 4.08 0.23 9.79
CA GLU A 199 3.03 1.08 10.34
C GLU A 199 1.96 1.43 9.30
N ALA A 200 2.35 1.62 8.04
CA ALA A 200 1.41 1.87 6.95
C ALA A 200 1.97 1.41 5.61
N VAL A 201 1.09 1.03 4.71
CA VAL A 201 1.40 0.80 3.30
C VAL A 201 0.42 1.63 2.48
N SER A 202 0.89 2.37 1.49
CA SER A 202 0.04 3.07 0.53
C SER A 202 0.37 2.69 -0.90
N LEU A 203 -0.66 2.71 -1.75
CA LEU A 203 -0.60 2.52 -3.18
C LEU A 203 -1.44 3.61 -3.83
N THR A 204 -0.85 4.30 -4.80
CA THR A 204 -1.49 5.39 -5.53
C THR A 204 -1.06 5.33 -6.99
N GLY A 205 -1.68 6.14 -7.82
CA GLY A 205 -1.22 6.29 -9.19
C GLY A 205 -1.96 7.35 -9.97
N THR A 206 -1.39 7.66 -11.12
CA THR A 206 -1.95 8.59 -12.08
C THR A 206 -1.78 8.05 -13.49
N ILE A 207 -2.47 8.68 -14.44
CA ILE A 207 -2.37 8.35 -15.86
C ILE A 207 -2.01 9.62 -16.59
N ASP A 208 -0.90 9.57 -17.34
CA ASP A 208 -0.50 10.61 -18.27
C ASP A 208 -0.45 9.99 -19.67
N LYS A 209 -1.41 10.37 -20.52
CA LYS A 209 -1.62 9.81 -21.85
C LYS A 209 -1.74 8.27 -21.80
N ASP A 210 -0.79 7.57 -22.40
CA ASP A 210 -0.76 6.11 -22.48
C ASP A 210 0.14 5.48 -21.41
N VAL A 211 0.58 6.23 -20.39
CA VAL A 211 1.41 5.73 -19.30
C VAL A 211 0.67 5.84 -17.98
N VAL A 212 0.50 4.69 -17.31
CA VAL A 212 0.04 4.61 -15.93
C VAL A 212 1.25 4.58 -15.02
N LYS A 213 1.34 5.56 -14.13
CA LYS A 213 2.37 5.64 -13.10
C LYS A 213 1.79 5.12 -11.79
N LEU A 214 2.34 4.03 -11.28
CA LEU A 214 1.98 3.44 -10.00
C LEU A 214 3.08 3.73 -8.99
N GLN A 215 2.68 4.19 -7.81
CA GLN A 215 3.57 4.49 -6.71
C GLN A 215 3.08 3.78 -5.45
N GLY A 216 3.99 3.08 -4.79
CA GLY A 216 3.77 2.44 -3.50
C GLY A 216 4.74 2.98 -2.46
N LYS A 217 4.30 3.03 -1.20
CA LYS A 217 5.11 3.47 -0.07
C LYS A 217 4.83 2.60 1.14
N ILE A 218 5.86 2.02 1.73
CA ILE A 218 5.82 1.36 3.04
C ILE A 218 6.45 2.30 4.04
N ILE A 219 5.74 2.59 5.12
CA ILE A 219 6.25 3.35 6.26
C ILE A 219 6.49 2.37 7.40
N GLY A 220 7.75 2.24 7.76
CA GLY A 220 8.22 1.42 8.86
C GLY A 220 8.16 2.13 10.21
N ASP A 221 8.04 1.33 11.26
CA ASP A 221 8.22 1.76 12.64
C ASP A 221 9.63 2.30 12.81
N LYS A 222 9.75 3.50 13.38
CA LYS A 222 11.04 4.21 13.47
C LYS A 222 12.07 3.44 14.30
N ASP A 223 11.66 2.76 15.37
CA ASP A 223 12.59 2.04 16.24
C ASP A 223 13.12 0.79 15.55
N VAL A 224 12.27 0.15 14.75
CA VAL A 224 12.64 -1.02 13.96
C VAL A 224 13.48 -0.62 12.73
N PHE A 225 13.05 0.39 11.99
CA PHE A 225 13.72 0.83 10.76
C PHE A 225 14.98 1.66 11.02
N ALA A 226 15.17 2.22 12.22
CA ALA A 226 16.43 2.86 12.60
C ALA A 226 17.63 1.91 12.45
N ALA A 227 17.41 0.58 12.50
CA ALA A 227 18.42 -0.42 12.21
C ALA A 227 19.04 -0.27 10.81
N PHE A 228 18.29 0.24 9.83
CA PHE A 228 18.74 0.45 8.47
C PHE A 228 19.44 1.79 8.24
N ASN A 229 19.45 2.70 9.21
CA ASN A 229 20.09 4.02 9.00
C ASN A 229 21.62 3.95 8.99
N ASP A 230 22.19 2.96 9.68
CA ASP A 230 23.63 2.79 9.78
C ASP A 230 24.14 1.93 8.62
N GLN A 231 24.94 2.55 7.75
CA GLN A 231 25.46 1.95 6.54
C GLN A 231 26.95 1.62 6.70
N PRO A 232 27.46 0.56 6.05
CA PRO A 232 28.90 0.29 6.03
C PRO A 232 29.65 1.40 5.30
N GLU A 233 30.92 1.59 5.65
CA GLU A 233 31.79 2.62 5.04
C GLU A 233 32.09 2.31 3.58
N GLU A 234 32.30 1.03 3.27
CA GLU A 234 32.50 0.52 1.92
C GLU A 234 31.32 -0.36 1.52
N ARG A 235 30.86 -0.20 0.28
CA ARG A 235 29.75 -0.96 -0.31
C ARG A 235 30.26 -1.81 -1.49
N LYS A 236 30.81 -2.97 -1.18
CA LYS A 236 31.50 -3.90 -2.07
C LYS A 236 30.56 -4.59 -3.06
N LEU A 237 29.29 -4.76 -2.71
CA LEU A 237 28.32 -5.47 -3.56
C LEU A 237 27.61 -4.56 -4.57
N LEU A 238 27.75 -3.24 -4.49
CA LEU A 238 27.10 -2.33 -5.44
C LEU A 238 27.52 -2.56 -6.89
N LYS A 239 28.76 -3.00 -7.11
CA LYS A 239 29.25 -3.37 -8.43
C LYS A 239 28.45 -4.48 -9.11
N TYR A 240 27.62 -5.23 -8.38
CA TYR A 240 26.76 -6.28 -8.94
C TYR A 240 25.30 -5.83 -9.15
N THR A 241 24.97 -4.58 -8.84
CA THR A 241 23.60 -4.06 -9.01
C THR A 241 23.24 -3.91 -10.48
N GLY A 242 21.99 -4.23 -10.81
CA GLY A 242 21.45 -4.14 -12.17
C GLY A 242 19.98 -4.54 -12.24
N LYS A 243 19.50 -4.81 -13.45
CA LYS A 243 18.14 -5.30 -13.67
C LYS A 243 17.95 -6.67 -13.02
N ASN A 244 16.79 -6.90 -12.39
CA ASN A 244 16.43 -8.08 -11.60
C ASN A 244 17.33 -8.33 -10.38
N THR A 245 17.81 -7.24 -9.77
CA THR A 245 18.57 -7.34 -8.51
C THR A 245 17.87 -6.61 -7.37
N ILE A 246 18.03 -7.14 -6.16
CA ILE A 246 17.68 -6.47 -4.90
C ILE A 246 18.93 -6.38 -4.05
N TYR A 247 19.29 -5.17 -3.66
CA TYR A 247 20.44 -4.85 -2.83
C TYR A 247 19.96 -4.31 -1.49
N LEU A 248 20.47 -4.88 -0.40
CA LEU A 248 20.20 -4.47 0.98
C LEU A 248 21.52 -4.19 1.69
N SER A 249 21.61 -3.08 2.41
CA SER A 249 22.79 -2.72 3.19
C SER A 249 22.44 -2.20 4.57
N MET A 250 23.17 -2.68 5.57
CA MET A 250 23.10 -2.23 6.95
C MET A 250 24.33 -2.71 7.73
N LYS A 251 24.80 -1.91 8.69
CA LYS A 251 26.01 -2.22 9.48
C LYS A 251 25.84 -3.43 10.42
N ASP A 252 24.62 -3.62 10.93
CA ASP A 252 24.30 -4.67 11.91
C ASP A 252 22.99 -5.39 11.58
N PHE A 253 23.11 -6.51 10.86
CA PHE A 253 22.00 -7.38 10.48
C PHE A 253 21.38 -8.14 11.66
N SER A 254 22.01 -8.19 12.83
CA SER A 254 21.43 -8.89 14.00
C SER A 254 20.08 -8.29 14.43
N LYS A 255 19.88 -7.00 14.14
CA LYS A 255 18.62 -6.28 14.40
C LYS A 255 17.45 -6.82 13.56
N LEU A 256 17.71 -7.48 12.43
CA LEU A 256 16.68 -8.11 11.61
C LEU A 256 16.06 -9.34 12.26
N GLU A 257 16.66 -9.92 13.31
CA GLU A 257 16.08 -11.09 13.98
C GLU A 257 14.63 -10.82 14.42
N LYS A 258 14.35 -9.62 14.95
CA LYS A 258 13.00 -9.22 15.37
C LYS A 258 12.02 -9.09 14.20
N LEU A 259 12.52 -8.71 13.03
CA LEU A 259 11.74 -8.58 11.80
C LEU A 259 11.46 -9.94 11.15
N VAL A 260 12.46 -10.82 11.10
CA VAL A 260 12.36 -12.12 10.43
C VAL A 260 11.68 -13.16 11.33
N PHE A 261 12.09 -13.24 12.59
CA PHE A 261 11.62 -14.23 13.57
C PHE A 261 10.59 -13.61 14.52
N ASN A 262 9.45 -13.17 13.97
CA ASN A 262 8.33 -12.65 14.75
C ASN A 262 7.17 -13.66 14.84
N SER A 263 6.16 -13.36 15.66
CA SER A 263 4.99 -14.21 15.87
C SER A 263 4.11 -14.35 14.63
N TYR A 264 4.17 -13.43 13.68
CA TYR A 264 3.48 -13.55 12.39
C TYR A 264 4.15 -14.61 11.51
N THR A 265 5.48 -14.59 11.42
CA THR A 265 6.25 -15.57 10.62
C THR A 265 6.28 -16.96 11.25
N LEU A 266 6.41 -17.04 12.58
CA LEU A 266 6.66 -18.30 13.31
C LEU A 266 5.45 -18.79 14.12
N GLY A 267 4.35 -18.04 14.11
CA GLY A 267 3.17 -18.32 14.93
C GLY A 267 3.43 -18.20 16.44
N ASN A 268 2.50 -18.74 17.22
CA ASN A 268 2.56 -18.72 18.70
C ASN A 268 3.72 -19.54 19.28
N ASN A 269 4.39 -20.37 18.47
CA ASN A 269 5.49 -21.24 18.89
C ASN A 269 6.87 -20.59 18.68
N LYS A 270 6.94 -19.27 18.43
CA LYS A 270 8.19 -18.54 18.18
C LYS A 270 9.30 -18.91 19.16
N ASP A 271 9.05 -18.85 20.46
CA ASP A 271 10.09 -19.08 21.47
C ASP A 271 10.57 -20.53 21.46
N LEU A 272 9.66 -21.48 21.23
CA LEU A 272 10.01 -22.89 21.07
C LEU A 272 10.87 -23.11 19.81
N ILE A 273 10.51 -22.49 18.68
CA ILE A 273 11.26 -22.61 17.42
C ILE A 273 12.66 -22.00 17.57
N LEU A 274 12.78 -20.85 18.23
CA LEU A 274 14.07 -20.21 18.51
C LEU A 274 14.92 -21.04 19.48
N ALA A 275 14.31 -21.65 20.49
CA ALA A 275 15.00 -22.57 21.40
C ALA A 275 15.46 -23.84 20.67
N MET A 276 14.63 -24.42 19.80
CA MET A 276 15.00 -25.55 18.96
C MET A 276 16.15 -25.19 18.02
N TRP A 277 16.09 -24.04 17.35
CA TRP A 277 17.18 -23.53 16.53
C TRP A 277 18.48 -23.47 17.31
N GLN A 278 18.46 -22.83 18.48
CA GLN A 278 19.65 -22.71 19.32
C GLN A 278 20.15 -24.08 19.81
N GLY A 279 19.24 -25.02 20.12
CA GLY A 279 19.59 -26.37 20.53
C GLY A 279 20.24 -27.21 19.42
N PHE A 280 19.74 -27.11 18.19
CA PHE A 280 20.31 -27.84 17.05
C PHE A 280 21.56 -27.16 16.49
N ILE A 281 21.50 -25.87 16.19
CA ILE A 281 22.59 -25.16 15.51
C ILE A 281 23.67 -24.69 16.49
N GLY A 282 23.35 -24.62 17.78
CA GLY A 282 24.28 -24.20 18.84
C GLY A 282 24.58 -22.70 18.84
N THR A 283 23.84 -21.90 18.07
CA THR A 283 24.04 -20.44 17.91
C THR A 283 22.69 -19.76 17.70
N LYS A 284 22.49 -18.54 18.22
CA LYS A 284 21.24 -17.80 18.01
C LYS A 284 21.17 -17.23 16.58
N PRO A 285 19.97 -17.04 16.01
CA PRO A 285 19.83 -16.39 14.71
C PRO A 285 20.48 -15.00 14.65
N SER A 286 20.32 -14.15 15.67
CA SER A 286 20.98 -12.84 15.74
C SER A 286 22.50 -12.92 15.67
N ASP A 287 23.12 -13.91 16.30
CA ASP A 287 24.57 -14.10 16.28
C ASP A 287 25.05 -14.46 14.87
N LEU A 288 24.30 -15.28 14.11
CA LEU A 288 24.63 -15.60 12.72
C LEU A 288 24.41 -14.39 11.80
N LEU A 289 23.32 -13.66 11.97
CA LEU A 289 23.05 -12.44 11.21
C LEU A 289 24.12 -11.37 11.45
N LYS A 290 24.68 -11.28 12.66
CA LYS A 290 25.75 -10.33 13.00
C LYS A 290 27.03 -10.53 12.16
N GLU A 291 27.25 -11.77 11.69
CA GLU A 291 28.41 -12.13 10.87
C GLU A 291 28.28 -11.64 9.42
N ILE A 292 27.13 -11.13 8.98
CA ILE A 292 26.99 -10.51 7.65
C ILE A 292 27.82 -9.22 7.59
N ASP A 293 28.67 -9.10 6.57
CA ASP A 293 29.55 -7.95 6.33
C ASP A 293 28.83 -6.85 5.55
N GLY A 294 27.82 -6.24 6.19
CA GLY A 294 27.29 -4.95 5.76
C GLY A 294 26.32 -4.95 4.58
N GLU A 295 26.28 -6.02 3.78
CA GLU A 295 25.56 -6.05 2.51
C GLU A 295 24.98 -7.43 2.18
N ILE A 296 23.87 -7.45 1.45
CA ILE A 296 23.29 -8.62 0.78
C ILE A 296 22.86 -8.16 -0.61
N ILE A 297 23.12 -8.97 -1.63
CA ILE A 297 22.53 -8.79 -2.96
C ILE A 297 21.86 -10.09 -3.42
N ALA A 298 20.67 -9.95 -4.00
CA ALA A 298 19.90 -11.03 -4.58
C ALA A 298 19.71 -10.79 -6.08
N ASP A 299 19.91 -11.84 -6.88
CA ASP A 299 19.47 -11.92 -8.27
C ASP A 299 18.14 -12.70 -8.27
N THR A 300 17.08 -12.01 -8.63
CA THR A 300 15.72 -12.57 -8.56
C THR A 300 15.39 -13.46 -9.75
N ASN A 301 16.06 -13.28 -10.90
CA ASN A 301 15.89 -14.15 -12.07
C ASN A 301 16.49 -15.54 -11.80
N ASN A 302 17.67 -15.56 -11.19
CA ASN A 302 18.39 -16.81 -10.90
C ASN A 302 18.11 -17.36 -9.49
N ALA A 303 17.19 -16.73 -8.76
CA ALA A 303 16.84 -17.06 -7.37
C ALA A 303 18.08 -17.28 -6.49
N THR A 304 19.03 -16.36 -6.60
CA THR A 304 20.38 -16.46 -6.03
C THR A 304 20.66 -15.29 -5.10
N MET A 305 21.45 -15.51 -4.05
CA MET A 305 21.88 -14.44 -3.13
C MET A 305 23.37 -14.54 -2.83
N MET A 306 24.05 -13.40 -2.73
CA MET A 306 25.43 -13.28 -2.28
C MET A 306 25.48 -12.52 -0.95
N ILE A 307 26.18 -13.11 0.02
CA ILE A 307 26.25 -12.65 1.41
C ILE A 307 27.72 -12.68 1.85
N PRO A 308 28.43 -11.54 1.80
CA PRO A 308 29.72 -11.35 2.43
C PRO A 308 29.65 -11.54 3.95
N LEU A 309 30.68 -12.15 4.53
CA LEU A 309 30.76 -12.43 5.96
C LEU A 309 32.02 -11.85 6.60
N LYS A 310 31.88 -11.37 7.84
CA LYS A 310 32.99 -10.91 8.70
C LYS A 310 33.81 -12.10 9.21
N ASN A 311 33.12 -13.18 9.60
CA ASN A 311 33.74 -14.43 10.04
C ASN A 311 32.96 -15.63 9.50
N ALA A 312 33.51 -16.25 8.46
CA ALA A 312 32.91 -17.42 7.84
C ALA A 312 32.98 -18.69 8.69
N GLU A 313 33.93 -18.83 9.63
CA GLU A 313 34.08 -20.07 10.40
C GLU A 313 32.86 -20.37 11.27
N LYS A 314 32.30 -19.35 11.93
CA LYS A 314 31.07 -19.51 12.71
C LYS A 314 29.90 -19.97 11.85
N VAL A 315 29.76 -19.38 10.66
CA VAL A 315 28.70 -19.74 9.70
C VAL A 315 28.93 -21.16 9.16
N LYS A 316 30.18 -21.53 8.81
CA LYS A 316 30.55 -22.89 8.38
C LYS A 316 30.23 -23.93 9.46
N LYS A 317 30.49 -23.62 10.73
CA LYS A 317 30.16 -24.49 11.87
C LYS A 317 28.66 -24.69 12.00
N ALA A 318 27.87 -23.61 11.91
CA ALA A 318 26.42 -23.66 11.95
C ALA A 318 25.82 -24.46 10.78
N LEU A 319 26.41 -24.32 9.59
CA LEU A 319 25.96 -25.04 8.39
C LEU A 319 26.44 -26.49 8.33
N SER A 320 27.36 -26.93 9.20
CA SER A 320 27.98 -28.27 9.14
C SER A 320 26.97 -29.42 9.16
N MET A 321 25.82 -29.25 9.82
CA MET A 321 24.72 -30.22 9.85
C MET A 321 24.05 -30.43 8.49
N PHE A 322 24.20 -29.48 7.57
CA PHE A 322 23.63 -29.51 6.22
C PHE A 322 24.68 -29.84 5.15
N LYS A 323 25.89 -30.25 5.55
CA LYS A 323 27.01 -30.45 4.63
C LYS A 323 26.74 -31.63 3.68
N THR A 324 27.04 -31.41 2.41
CA THR A 324 27.06 -32.42 1.34
C THR A 324 28.41 -32.38 0.62
N GLU A 325 28.70 -33.32 -0.28
CA GLU A 325 29.95 -33.34 -1.07
C GLU A 325 30.20 -32.01 -1.81
N ASP A 326 29.11 -31.38 -2.24
CA ASP A 326 29.09 -30.20 -3.09
C ASP A 326 28.88 -28.86 -2.32
N GLY A 327 28.88 -28.86 -0.99
CA GLY A 327 28.62 -27.64 -0.20
C GLY A 327 27.62 -27.90 0.92
N TYR A 328 26.53 -27.12 0.97
CA TYR A 328 25.50 -27.28 1.99
C TYR A 328 24.11 -27.30 1.36
N ARG A 329 23.27 -28.26 1.76
CA ARG A 329 21.94 -28.45 1.19
C ARG A 329 20.87 -28.19 2.25
N ILE A 330 20.14 -27.10 2.09
CA ILE A 330 19.02 -26.75 2.98
C ILE A 330 17.72 -27.41 2.51
N SER A 331 17.56 -27.62 1.20
CA SER A 331 16.41 -28.34 0.63
C SER A 331 16.77 -28.97 -0.72
N ASN A 332 15.81 -29.66 -1.34
CA ASN A 332 15.99 -30.21 -2.70
C ASN A 332 16.21 -29.14 -3.78
N ARG A 333 15.89 -27.87 -3.49
CA ARG A 333 16.01 -26.75 -4.44
C ARG A 333 17.00 -25.67 -3.99
N ALA A 334 17.53 -25.79 -2.78
CA ALA A 334 18.35 -24.78 -2.13
C ALA A 334 19.74 -25.32 -1.79
N ARG A 335 20.76 -24.81 -2.49
CA ARG A 335 22.17 -25.06 -2.22
C ARG A 335 22.83 -23.79 -1.72
N LEU A 336 23.70 -23.95 -0.73
CA LEU A 336 24.62 -22.93 -0.25
C LEU A 336 26.04 -23.40 -0.51
N PHE A 337 26.92 -22.48 -0.91
CA PHE A 337 28.35 -22.74 -1.01
C PHE A 337 29.15 -21.46 -0.78
N PHE A 338 30.43 -21.62 -0.45
CA PHE A 338 31.35 -20.50 -0.31
C PHE A 338 32.02 -20.25 -1.66
N LYS A 339 31.86 -19.06 -2.23
CA LYS A 339 32.53 -18.64 -3.47
C LYS A 339 34.03 -18.39 -3.23
N ASP A 340 34.34 -17.87 -2.05
CA ASP A 340 35.68 -17.61 -1.54
C ASP A 340 35.68 -17.84 -0.02
N GLU A 341 36.75 -17.47 0.68
CA GLU A 341 36.89 -17.71 2.13
C GLU A 341 35.72 -17.16 2.96
N ASN A 342 35.15 -16.02 2.55
CA ASN A 342 34.22 -15.19 3.33
C ASN A 342 32.89 -14.87 2.64
N THR A 343 32.68 -15.27 1.39
CA THR A 343 31.44 -14.98 0.65
C THR A 343 30.57 -16.23 0.53
N LEU A 344 29.41 -16.20 1.20
CA LEU A 344 28.39 -17.23 1.09
C LEU A 344 27.46 -16.93 -0.09
N VAL A 345 27.19 -17.93 -0.91
CA VAL A 345 26.24 -17.87 -2.02
C VAL A 345 25.12 -18.87 -1.82
N TYR A 346 23.89 -18.42 -1.95
CA TYR A 346 22.69 -19.24 -2.09
C TYR A 346 22.33 -19.36 -3.57
N GLY A 347 22.06 -20.58 -4.04
CA GLY A 347 21.70 -20.85 -5.43
C GLY A 347 22.92 -21.16 -6.31
N LYS A 348 23.10 -20.42 -7.39
CA LYS A 348 24.23 -20.53 -8.33
C LYS A 348 24.94 -19.18 -8.42
N ASP A 349 26.27 -19.17 -8.51
CA ASP A 349 26.98 -17.91 -8.74
C ASP A 349 26.67 -17.39 -10.15
N SER A 350 25.84 -16.34 -10.21
CA SER A 350 25.34 -15.72 -11.44
C SER A 350 25.64 -14.22 -11.48
N PHE A 351 26.34 -13.70 -10.47
CA PHE A 351 26.61 -12.28 -10.35
C PHE A 351 27.76 -11.85 -11.26
N VAL A 352 27.48 -10.89 -12.12
CA VAL A 352 28.45 -10.27 -13.03
C VAL A 352 28.60 -8.80 -12.64
N GLU A 353 29.84 -8.31 -12.62
CA GLU A 353 30.10 -6.90 -12.33
C GLU A 353 29.49 -6.01 -13.42
N ASN A 354 28.68 -5.05 -12.99
CA ASN A 354 28.10 -4.01 -13.81
C ASN A 354 29.12 -2.86 -13.94
N PRO A 355 29.51 -2.47 -15.18
CA PRO A 355 30.43 -1.35 -15.40
C PRO A 355 29.85 0.01 -14.95
N HIS A 356 28.54 0.11 -14.81
CA HIS A 356 27.81 1.30 -14.39
C HIS A 356 26.90 0.97 -13.21
N PRO A 357 27.47 0.68 -12.02
CA PRO A 357 26.69 0.33 -10.86
C PRO A 357 25.83 1.51 -10.40
N VAL A 358 24.74 1.22 -9.70
CA VAL A 358 23.86 2.25 -9.19
C VAL A 358 24.59 3.16 -8.19
N VAL A 359 24.32 4.46 -8.29
CA VAL A 359 24.75 5.44 -7.29
C VAL A 359 23.61 5.63 -6.30
N LEU A 360 23.84 5.24 -5.04
CA LEU A 360 22.84 5.35 -3.99
C LEU A 360 22.97 6.69 -3.26
N VAL A 361 21.82 7.29 -2.91
CA VAL A 361 21.82 8.52 -2.10
C VAL A 361 22.20 8.21 -0.65
N ARG A 362 22.62 9.25 0.10
CA ARG A 362 23.01 9.11 1.50
C ARG A 362 21.86 8.52 2.33
N GLY A 363 22.15 7.45 3.07
CA GLY A 363 21.17 6.77 3.92
C GLY A 363 20.24 5.80 3.18
N GLN A 364 20.42 5.62 1.87
CA GLN A 364 19.69 4.59 1.13
C GLN A 364 20.22 3.21 1.47
N PHE A 365 19.35 2.38 2.05
CA PHE A 365 19.67 1.04 2.56
C PHE A 365 19.14 -0.08 1.66
N LEU A 366 18.11 0.20 0.85
CA LEU A 366 17.52 -0.75 -0.08
C LEU A 366 17.51 -0.15 -1.49
N TYR A 367 17.86 -0.97 -2.47
CA TYR A 367 17.72 -0.68 -3.88
C TYR A 367 17.23 -1.94 -4.60
N GLY A 368 16.35 -1.78 -5.59
CA GLY A 368 16.00 -2.86 -6.48
C GLY A 368 15.43 -2.36 -7.80
N SER A 369 15.63 -3.14 -8.84
CA SER A 369 14.96 -2.95 -10.14
C SER A 369 14.55 -4.32 -10.63
N LEU A 370 13.24 -4.56 -10.73
CA LEU A 370 12.66 -5.87 -11.02
C LEU A 370 11.81 -5.80 -12.28
N ASP A 371 12.12 -6.62 -13.28
CA ASP A 371 11.24 -6.86 -14.41
C ASP A 371 9.99 -7.60 -13.92
N ILE A 372 8.81 -6.98 -14.04
CA ILE A 372 7.58 -7.55 -13.46
C ILE A 372 7.25 -8.90 -14.12
N TYR A 373 7.46 -9.04 -15.42
CA TYR A 373 7.17 -10.29 -16.12
C TYR A 373 8.09 -11.42 -15.66
N SER A 374 9.39 -11.19 -15.63
CA SER A 374 10.38 -12.20 -15.26
C SER A 374 10.21 -12.69 -13.81
N ASN A 375 9.74 -11.80 -12.93
CA ASN A 375 9.59 -12.10 -11.50
C ASN A 375 8.21 -12.63 -11.10
N PHE A 376 7.14 -12.19 -11.78
CA PHE A 376 5.76 -12.49 -11.37
C PHE A 376 4.95 -13.24 -12.45
N GLY A 377 5.51 -13.43 -13.65
CA GLY A 377 4.86 -14.18 -14.74
C GLY A 377 3.65 -13.47 -15.37
N ILE A 378 3.53 -12.15 -15.21
CA ILE A 378 2.41 -11.37 -15.74
C ILE A 378 2.75 -10.92 -17.16
N GLU A 379 2.37 -11.71 -18.15
CA GLU A 379 2.66 -11.49 -19.58
C GLU A 379 2.30 -10.08 -20.07
N GLU A 380 1.19 -9.53 -19.61
CA GLU A 380 0.71 -8.22 -20.02
C GLU A 380 1.66 -7.10 -19.57
N LEU A 381 2.45 -7.33 -18.53
CA LEU A 381 3.39 -6.35 -17.95
C LEU A 381 4.84 -6.57 -18.43
N GLN A 382 5.04 -7.31 -19.52
CA GLN A 382 6.37 -7.47 -20.13
C GLN A 382 7.01 -6.12 -20.46
N GLY A 383 8.28 -5.97 -20.10
CA GLY A 383 9.03 -4.72 -20.29
C GLY A 383 8.73 -3.63 -19.26
N THR A 384 7.94 -3.94 -18.22
CA THR A 384 7.74 -3.04 -17.08
C THR A 384 8.75 -3.35 -15.99
N ASP A 385 9.48 -2.33 -15.56
CA ASP A 385 10.36 -2.41 -14.40
C ASP A 385 9.69 -1.82 -13.16
N LEU A 386 9.79 -2.53 -12.04
CA LEU A 386 9.44 -2.09 -10.70
C LEU A 386 10.73 -1.62 -10.00
N ASN A 387 10.82 -0.33 -9.73
CA ASN A 387 11.92 0.26 -9.00
C ASN A 387 11.61 0.30 -7.50
N ILE A 388 12.60 -0.04 -6.68
CA ILE A 388 12.48 -0.13 -5.23
C ILE A 388 13.60 0.68 -4.60
N ALA A 389 13.27 1.56 -3.65
CA ALA A 389 14.26 2.29 -2.87
C ALA A 389 13.84 2.36 -1.40
N GLY A 390 14.79 2.16 -0.48
CA GLY A 390 14.56 2.32 0.96
C GLY A 390 15.49 3.36 1.55
N ILE A 391 14.93 4.38 2.19
CA ILE A 391 15.65 5.49 2.81
C ILE A 391 14.97 5.83 4.14
N GLY A 392 15.74 5.93 5.22
CA GLY A 392 15.19 6.23 6.54
C GLY A 392 14.22 5.14 7.00
N ASN A 393 12.97 5.50 7.29
CA ASN A 393 11.92 4.56 7.66
C ASN A 393 10.91 4.32 6.52
N GLU A 394 11.28 4.60 5.28
CA GLU A 394 10.38 4.48 4.14
C GLU A 394 10.97 3.55 3.06
N VAL A 395 10.10 2.76 2.43
CA VAL A 395 10.42 2.02 1.20
C VAL A 395 9.43 2.42 0.12
N THR A 396 9.92 2.95 -0.99
CA THR A 396 9.12 3.37 -2.14
C THR A 396 9.23 2.35 -3.27
N PHE A 397 8.12 2.17 -3.98
CA PHE A 397 7.97 1.29 -5.13
C PHE A 397 7.39 2.10 -6.28
N GLU A 398 8.02 2.07 -7.45
CA GLU A 398 7.53 2.83 -8.60
C GLU A 398 7.55 1.99 -9.87
N ALA A 399 6.48 2.06 -10.66
CA ALA A 399 6.40 1.41 -11.95
C ALA A 399 5.65 2.31 -12.95
N GLU A 400 6.16 2.38 -14.17
CA GLU A 400 5.50 3.03 -15.29
C GLU A 400 5.07 1.97 -16.32
N ILE A 401 3.78 1.90 -16.59
CA ILE A 401 3.17 0.82 -17.38
C ILE A 401 2.38 1.43 -18.53
N ASN A 402 2.48 0.86 -19.73
CA ASN A 402 1.62 1.27 -20.83
C ASN A 402 0.13 0.98 -20.49
N SER A 403 -0.76 1.94 -20.65
CA SER A 403 -2.18 1.82 -20.30
C SER A 403 -2.87 0.67 -21.02
N LYS A 404 -2.49 0.37 -22.28
CA LYS A 404 -3.01 -0.77 -23.04
C LYS A 404 -2.64 -2.11 -22.42
N ASN A 405 -1.49 -2.20 -21.74
CA ASN A 405 -1.09 -3.40 -21.02
C ASN A 405 -1.98 -3.64 -19.82
N ILE A 406 -2.30 -2.59 -19.07
CA ILE A 406 -3.25 -2.66 -17.95
C ILE A 406 -4.66 -2.98 -18.44
N GLU A 407 -5.11 -2.40 -19.56
CA GLU A 407 -6.40 -2.78 -20.15
C GLU A 407 -6.49 -4.26 -20.46
N ARG A 408 -5.44 -4.83 -21.10
CA ARG A 408 -5.37 -6.26 -21.41
C ARG A 408 -5.45 -7.10 -20.13
N LEU A 409 -4.70 -6.71 -19.10
CA LEU A 409 -4.70 -7.37 -17.80
C LEU A 409 -6.09 -7.34 -17.14
N LEU A 410 -6.74 -6.18 -17.11
CA LEU A 410 -8.07 -6.00 -16.52
C LEU A 410 -9.14 -6.86 -17.23
N ARG A 411 -9.06 -6.98 -18.56
CA ARG A 411 -9.99 -7.81 -19.34
C ARG A 411 -9.82 -9.31 -19.07
N ARG A 412 -8.61 -9.75 -18.71
CA ARG A 412 -8.30 -11.16 -18.39
C ARG A 412 -8.76 -11.58 -17.00
N ILE A 413 -8.75 -10.66 -16.04
CA ILE A 413 -9.11 -10.96 -14.63
C ILE A 413 -10.64 -10.99 -14.42
N LYS A 414 -11.41 -10.47 -15.37
CA LYS A 414 -12.87 -10.59 -15.41
C LYS A 414 -13.30 -12.02 -15.71
#